data_AF-A0A4R2T2M0-F1
#
_entry.id   AF-A0A4R2T2M0-F1
#
_cell.length_a   1.000
_cell.length_b   1.000
_cell.length_c   1.000
_cell.angle_alpha   90.00
_cell.angle_beta   90.00
_cell.angle_gamma   90.00
#
_symmetry.space_group_name_H-M   'P 1'
#
loop_
_entity.id
_entity.type
_entity.pdbx_description
1 polymer ?
#
loop_
_entity_poly.entity_id
_entity_poly.type
_entity_poly.pdbx_seq_one_letter_code
_entity_poly.pdbx_strand_id
1 'polypeptide(L)'
;MKFSDLLNKVQQAVIKTQAETGAWRPVGFNFLSAAVTADKSFISEVIIWREPSDMHSYDARFTLFDEREDRYDDPVYVAQISYCSKMDDDPRYLHYVLVKELMHCFDPPDSWTDSADKLAQFLRDLQNKPLQKTNDAISVELKARWMALLALIPPALREYLVAANGKGRRSDELGQELGLLDTIVASALDSYYGEALAQIREDDERPVDEPVPDPNLDDIIST
;
A
#
# COMPACT_ATOMS: atom_id res chain seq x y z
N MET A 1 10.99 -7.71 6.37
CA MET A 1 9.63 -8.31 6.40
C MET A 1 9.02 -8.28 5.00
N LYS A 2 8.28 -9.33 4.61
CA LYS A 2 7.56 -9.38 3.33
C LYS A 2 6.11 -8.85 3.45
N PHE A 3 5.49 -8.41 2.37
CA PHE A 3 4.09 -7.92 2.44
C PHE A 3 3.11 -9.06 2.74
N SER A 4 3.36 -10.27 2.22
CA SER A 4 2.59 -11.47 2.53
C SER A 4 2.55 -11.80 4.03
N ASP A 5 3.65 -11.55 4.76
CA ASP A 5 3.69 -11.69 6.21
C ASP A 5 2.74 -10.70 6.89
N LEU A 6 2.69 -9.45 6.42
CA LEU A 6 1.76 -8.44 6.93
C LEU A 6 0.33 -8.87 6.66
N LEU A 7 0.03 -9.27 5.43
CA LEU A 7 -1.32 -9.67 5.02
C LEU A 7 -1.82 -10.88 5.83
N ASN A 8 -0.94 -11.84 6.14
CA ASN A 8 -1.27 -12.96 7.01
C ASN A 8 -1.62 -12.50 8.43
N LYS A 9 -0.82 -11.59 9.03
CA LYS A 9 -1.13 -11.02 10.35
C LYS A 9 -2.47 -10.27 10.35
N VAL A 10 -2.73 -9.49 9.31
CA VAL A 10 -3.98 -8.74 9.12
C VAL A 10 -5.18 -9.68 9.01
N GLN A 11 -5.10 -10.70 8.16
CA GLN A 11 -6.14 -11.70 7.99
C GLN A 11 -6.49 -12.38 9.32
N GLN A 12 -5.48 -12.80 10.09
CA GLN A 12 -5.69 -13.42 11.40
C GLN A 12 -6.33 -12.46 12.40
N ALA A 13 -5.92 -11.18 12.40
CA ALA A 13 -6.51 -10.16 13.27
C ALA A 13 -7.99 -9.94 12.96
N VAL A 14 -8.36 -9.84 11.67
CA VAL A 14 -9.76 -9.68 11.26
C VAL A 14 -10.61 -10.89 11.66
N ILE A 15 -10.13 -12.12 11.39
CA ILE A 15 -10.83 -13.35 11.78
C ILE A 15 -11.03 -13.40 13.30
N LYS A 16 -9.98 -13.06 14.07
CA LYS A 16 -10.03 -13.02 15.53
C LYS A 16 -11.07 -12.00 16.02
N THR A 17 -11.03 -10.77 15.51
CA THR A 17 -12.02 -9.74 15.86
C THR A 17 -13.44 -10.18 15.53
N GLN A 18 -13.65 -10.83 14.39
CA GLN A 18 -14.97 -11.37 14.05
C GLN A 18 -15.41 -12.46 15.02
N ALA A 19 -14.52 -13.37 15.41
CA ALA A 19 -14.84 -14.44 16.37
C ALA A 19 -15.17 -13.89 17.77
N GLU A 20 -14.50 -12.81 18.19
CA GLU A 20 -14.65 -12.21 19.52
C GLU A 20 -15.85 -11.26 19.62
N THR A 21 -16.14 -10.51 18.56
CA THR A 21 -17.13 -9.42 18.60
C THR A 21 -18.38 -9.70 17.77
N GLY A 22 -18.33 -10.68 16.87
CA GLY A 22 -19.38 -10.94 15.88
C GLY A 22 -19.48 -9.90 14.77
N ALA A 23 -18.62 -8.86 14.78
CA ALA A 23 -18.59 -7.80 13.78
C ALA A 23 -17.33 -7.85 12.91
N TRP A 24 -17.53 -7.77 11.60
CA TRP A 24 -16.46 -7.65 10.63
C TRP A 24 -15.90 -6.23 10.66
N ARG A 25 -14.59 -6.11 10.88
CA ARG A 25 -13.88 -4.82 10.98
C ARG A 25 -12.53 -4.89 10.27
N PRO A 26 -12.15 -3.85 9.50
CA PRO A 26 -10.78 -3.71 9.04
C PRO A 26 -9.85 -3.46 10.23
N VAL A 27 -8.57 -3.78 10.07
CA VAL A 27 -7.55 -3.37 11.04
C VAL A 27 -7.33 -1.85 10.95
N GLY A 28 -6.97 -1.22 12.07
CA GLY A 28 -6.61 0.20 12.08
C GLY A 28 -5.14 0.43 11.73
N PHE A 29 -4.82 1.67 11.34
CA PHE A 29 -3.44 2.11 11.05
C PHE A 29 -2.42 1.71 12.13
N ASN A 30 -2.75 1.88 13.41
CA ASN A 30 -1.84 1.53 14.52
C ASN A 30 -1.45 0.05 14.54
N PHE A 31 -2.37 -0.85 14.16
CA PHE A 31 -2.07 -2.27 14.05
C PHE A 31 -1.06 -2.52 12.92
N LEU A 32 -1.25 -1.89 11.76
CA LEU A 32 -0.36 -2.04 10.61
C LEU A 32 1.03 -1.47 10.90
N SER A 33 1.10 -0.26 11.47
CA SER A 33 2.35 0.37 11.88
C SER A 33 3.11 -0.49 12.91
N ALA A 34 2.41 -1.03 13.92
CA ALA A 34 3.02 -1.95 14.88
C ALA A 34 3.50 -3.26 14.23
N ALA A 35 2.76 -3.78 13.25
CA ALA A 35 3.13 -5.01 12.55
C ALA A 35 4.37 -4.84 11.65
N VAL A 36 4.49 -3.69 10.98
CA VAL A 36 5.64 -3.30 10.15
C VAL A 36 6.89 -3.06 11.01
N THR A 37 6.72 -2.39 12.15
CA THR A 37 7.84 -2.05 13.07
C THR A 37 8.18 -3.15 14.08
N ALA A 38 7.54 -4.31 13.99
CA ALA A 38 7.84 -5.47 14.84
C ALA A 38 9.21 -6.07 14.51
N ASP A 39 9.63 -5.99 13.25
CA ASP A 39 10.97 -6.33 12.77
C ASP A 39 11.77 -5.04 12.58
N LYS A 40 12.56 -4.68 13.60
CA LYS A 40 13.34 -3.43 13.60
C LYS A 40 14.44 -3.37 12.54
N SER A 41 14.82 -4.52 11.97
CA SER A 41 15.76 -4.57 10.84
C SER A 41 15.11 -4.17 9.51
N PHE A 42 13.78 -4.17 9.45
CA PHE A 42 13.02 -3.72 8.28
C PHE A 42 12.66 -2.24 8.39
N ILE A 43 11.88 -1.88 9.41
CA ILE A 43 11.52 -0.49 9.74
C ILE A 43 11.63 -0.34 11.25
N SER A 44 12.49 0.55 11.71
CA SER A 44 12.71 0.78 13.14
C SER A 44 11.54 1.56 13.76
N GLU A 45 11.02 2.55 13.03
CA GLU A 45 9.96 3.45 13.49
C GLU A 45 9.11 3.98 12.32
N VAL A 46 7.84 4.26 12.61
CA VAL A 46 6.93 4.98 11.71
C VAL A 46 6.49 6.28 12.39
N ILE A 47 6.85 7.41 11.80
CA ILE A 47 6.54 8.76 12.27
C ILE A 47 5.42 9.36 11.41
N ILE A 48 4.38 9.89 12.06
CA ILE A 48 3.30 10.61 11.37
C ILE A 48 3.49 12.10 11.59
N TRP A 49 3.63 12.84 10.48
CA TRP A 49 3.81 14.28 10.50
C TRP A 49 2.60 14.98 9.89
N ARG A 50 1.92 15.80 10.69
CA ARG A 50 0.77 16.58 10.23
C ARG A 50 1.23 17.94 9.72
N GLU A 51 1.09 18.18 8.43
CA GLU A 51 1.52 19.42 7.78
C GLU A 51 0.43 20.50 7.79
N PRO A 52 0.81 21.77 8.03
CA PRO A 52 -0.13 22.89 7.98
C PRO A 52 -0.86 23.01 6.62
N SER A 53 -2.06 23.58 6.66
CA SER A 53 -3.03 23.55 5.54
C SER A 53 -2.72 24.53 4.40
N ASP A 54 -1.63 25.29 4.50
CA ASP A 54 -1.17 26.26 3.51
C ASP A 54 -0.50 25.58 2.31
N MET A 55 -0.16 24.29 2.42
CA MET A 55 0.21 23.47 1.27
C MET A 55 -0.97 23.31 0.30
N HIS A 56 -0.71 23.56 -0.98
CA HIS A 56 -1.70 23.54 -2.07
C HIS A 56 -2.16 22.14 -2.49
N SER A 57 -1.66 21.08 -1.84
CA SER A 57 -2.00 19.68 -2.14
C SER A 57 -2.84 19.06 -1.03
N TYR A 58 -3.98 18.47 -1.40
CA TYR A 58 -4.73 17.55 -0.55
C TYR A 58 -4.11 16.16 -0.69
N ASP A 59 -2.88 16.01 -0.22
CA ASP A 59 -2.05 14.81 -0.42
C ASP A 59 -1.27 14.41 0.84
N ALA A 60 -0.75 13.18 0.84
CA ALA A 60 0.20 12.68 1.81
C ALA A 60 1.45 12.17 1.10
N ARG A 61 2.51 11.97 1.88
CA ARG A 61 3.80 11.59 1.34
C ARG A 61 4.56 10.69 2.30
N PHE A 62 5.00 9.55 1.78
CA PHE A 62 6.00 8.70 2.38
C PHE A 62 7.43 9.22 2.13
N THR A 63 8.28 9.13 3.15
CA THR A 63 9.73 9.34 3.07
C THR A 63 10.42 8.32 3.96
N LEU A 64 11.49 7.69 3.46
CA LEU A 64 12.31 6.78 4.25
C LEU A 64 13.68 7.42 4.53
N PHE A 65 14.09 7.36 5.78
CA PHE A 65 15.39 7.84 6.25
C PHE A 65 16.26 6.66 6.66
N ASP A 66 17.53 6.71 6.29
CA ASP A 66 18.59 5.83 6.80
C ASP A 66 19.31 6.57 7.93
N GLU A 67 18.96 6.24 9.16
CA GLU A 67 19.41 6.90 10.41
C GLU A 67 20.60 6.17 11.04
N ARG A 68 21.38 5.41 10.27
CA ARG A 68 22.62 4.79 10.78
C ARG A 68 23.62 5.86 11.22
N GLU A 69 24.27 5.63 12.36
CA GLU A 69 25.27 6.57 12.92
C GLU A 69 26.59 6.53 12.13
N ASP A 70 27.03 5.34 11.73
CA ASP A 70 28.18 5.13 10.83
C ASP A 70 27.76 4.34 9.58
N ARG A 71 28.46 4.57 8.46
CA ARG A 71 28.27 3.83 7.20
C ARG A 71 28.55 2.33 7.32
N TYR A 72 29.27 1.91 8.35
CA TYR A 72 29.62 0.51 8.62
C TYR A 72 28.60 -0.21 9.52
N ASP A 73 27.67 0.52 10.12
CA ASP A 73 26.61 -0.07 10.93
C ASP A 73 25.53 -0.68 10.06
N ASP A 74 24.74 -1.57 10.67
CA ASP A 74 23.53 -2.10 10.05
C ASP A 74 22.56 -0.93 9.78
N PRO A 75 21.91 -0.88 8.60
CA PRO A 75 20.97 0.18 8.27
C PRO A 75 19.82 0.29 9.29
N VAL A 76 19.46 1.52 9.64
CA VAL A 76 18.33 1.81 10.53
C VAL A 76 17.31 2.65 9.78
N TYR A 77 16.26 2.01 9.29
CA TYR A 77 15.27 2.68 8.45
C TYR A 77 14.11 3.26 9.26
N VAL A 78 13.91 4.58 9.17
CA VAL A 78 12.76 5.29 9.75
C VAL A 78 11.82 5.72 8.64
N ALA A 79 10.55 5.31 8.74
CA ALA A 79 9.49 5.70 7.82
C ALA A 79 8.77 6.94 8.35
N GLN A 80 8.71 8.01 7.56
CA GLN A 80 7.89 9.17 7.85
C GLN A 80 6.74 9.26 6.85
N ILE A 81 5.52 9.48 7.35
CA ILE A 81 4.35 9.79 6.54
C ILE A 81 3.89 11.20 6.91
N SER A 82 4.09 12.14 5.99
CA SER A 82 3.56 13.50 6.08
C SER A 82 2.16 13.56 5.47
N TYR A 83 1.22 14.29 6.06
CA TYR A 83 -0.10 14.50 5.45
C TYR A 83 -0.64 15.93 5.66
N CYS A 84 -1.42 16.42 4.68
CA CYS A 84 -2.07 17.71 4.76
C CYS A 84 -3.17 17.72 5.84
N SER A 85 -3.10 18.67 6.77
CA SER A 85 -4.06 18.82 7.88
C SER A 85 -5.53 18.96 7.47
N LYS A 86 -5.84 19.37 6.24
CA LYS A 86 -7.23 19.38 5.72
C LYS A 86 -7.84 17.98 5.62
N MET A 87 -7.03 16.93 5.60
CA MET A 87 -7.53 15.55 5.59
C MET A 87 -8.19 15.15 6.90
N ASP A 88 -7.95 15.87 8.00
CA ASP A 88 -8.63 15.62 9.27
C ASP A 88 -10.17 15.78 9.15
N ASP A 89 -10.64 16.55 8.16
CA ASP A 89 -12.06 16.76 7.88
C ASP A 89 -12.75 15.50 7.28
N ASP A 90 -11.97 14.55 6.73
CA ASP A 90 -12.45 13.25 6.29
C ASP A 90 -11.60 12.11 6.86
N PRO A 91 -11.94 11.62 8.08
CA PRO A 91 -11.19 10.57 8.75
C PRO A 91 -11.08 9.25 7.96
N ARG A 92 -12.05 8.94 7.09
CA ARG A 92 -12.01 7.70 6.29
C ARG A 92 -11.00 7.83 5.16
N TYR A 93 -10.96 9.01 4.54
CA TYR A 93 -9.97 9.34 3.53
C TYR A 93 -8.57 9.37 4.14
N LEU A 94 -8.39 10.06 5.27
CA LEU A 94 -7.12 10.09 5.99
C LEU A 94 -6.64 8.68 6.37
N HIS A 95 -7.52 7.83 6.89
CA HIS A 95 -7.16 6.46 7.24
C HIS A 95 -6.65 5.68 6.02
N TYR A 96 -7.37 5.74 4.89
CA TYR A 96 -6.93 5.10 3.65
C TYR A 96 -5.58 5.63 3.17
N VAL A 97 -5.39 6.95 3.16
CA VAL A 97 -4.16 7.58 2.68
C VAL A 97 -2.97 7.19 3.55
N LEU A 98 -3.09 7.25 4.88
CA LEU A 98 -2.01 6.81 5.78
C LEU A 98 -1.64 5.34 5.56
N VAL A 99 -2.64 4.47 5.35
CA VAL A 99 -2.39 3.07 5.05
C VAL A 99 -1.66 2.92 3.72
N LYS A 100 -2.09 3.64 2.66
CA LYS A 100 -1.42 3.64 1.35
C LYS A 100 0.03 4.07 1.47
N GLU A 101 0.29 5.18 2.14
CA GLU A 101 1.65 5.67 2.31
C GLU A 101 2.52 4.69 3.09
N LEU A 102 1.96 3.98 4.08
CA LEU A 102 2.69 2.93 4.80
C LEU A 102 3.08 1.74 3.91
N MET A 103 2.32 1.47 2.83
CA MET A 103 2.67 0.38 1.93
C MET A 103 3.95 0.63 1.13
N HIS A 104 4.37 1.89 0.99
CA HIS A 104 5.64 2.24 0.35
C HIS A 104 6.86 1.71 1.12
N CYS A 105 6.71 1.26 2.37
CA CYS A 105 7.75 0.49 3.06
C CYS A 105 8.15 -0.80 2.33
N PHE A 106 7.27 -1.35 1.48
CA PHE A 106 7.50 -2.58 0.72
C PHE A 106 7.97 -2.34 -0.71
N ASP A 107 8.16 -1.08 -1.10
CA ASP A 107 8.67 -0.75 -2.41
C ASP A 107 10.16 -1.13 -2.52
N PRO A 108 10.63 -1.53 -3.72
CA PRO A 108 12.03 -1.83 -3.91
C PRO A 108 12.88 -0.55 -3.70
N PRO A 109 14.06 -0.63 -3.07
CA PRO A 109 14.90 0.53 -2.77
C PRO A 109 15.19 1.43 -3.99
N ASP A 110 15.32 0.81 -5.17
CA ASP A 110 15.62 1.52 -6.42
C ASP A 110 14.49 2.43 -6.90
N SER A 111 13.26 2.16 -6.46
CA SER A 111 12.07 2.95 -6.86
C SER A 111 11.86 4.22 -6.04
N TRP A 112 12.59 4.40 -4.93
CA TRP A 112 12.45 5.60 -4.12
C TRP A 112 13.12 6.79 -4.83
N THR A 113 12.36 7.85 -5.10
CA THR A 113 12.89 9.15 -5.58
C THR A 113 13.57 9.91 -4.45
N ASP A 114 14.71 9.40 -4.01
CA ASP A 114 15.55 9.92 -2.93
C ASP A 114 16.64 10.89 -3.42
N SER A 115 16.78 11.08 -4.73
CA SER A 115 17.79 11.95 -5.34
C SER A 115 17.19 12.91 -6.37
N ALA A 116 17.86 14.05 -6.56
CA ALA A 116 17.50 15.05 -7.56
C ALA A 116 17.47 14.45 -8.98
N ASP A 117 18.35 13.49 -9.27
CA ASP A 117 18.41 12.80 -10.56
C ASP A 117 17.20 11.89 -10.80
N LYS A 118 16.78 11.11 -9.78
CA LYS A 118 15.56 10.29 -9.85
C LYS A 118 14.31 11.16 -9.99
N LEU A 119 14.24 12.29 -9.28
CA LEU A 119 13.15 13.26 -9.41
C LEU A 119 13.11 13.88 -10.82
N ALA A 120 14.26 14.25 -11.38
CA ALA A 120 14.35 14.78 -12.73
C ALA A 120 13.97 13.73 -13.79
N GLN A 121 14.29 12.45 -13.56
CA GLN A 121 13.85 11.35 -14.41
C GLN A 121 12.33 11.18 -14.35
N PHE A 122 11.75 11.14 -13.14
CA PHE A 122 10.30 11.07 -12.95
C PHE A 122 9.54 12.20 -13.66
N LEU A 123 10.01 13.45 -13.54
CA LEU A 123 9.41 14.60 -14.22
C LEU A 123 9.53 14.53 -15.74
N ARG A 124 10.64 14.00 -16.27
CA ARG A 124 10.81 13.76 -17.71
C ARG A 124 9.85 12.70 -18.23
N ASP A 125 9.63 11.63 -17.47
CA ASP A 125 8.73 10.55 -17.83
C ASP A 125 7.26 10.95 -17.70
N LEU A 126 6.94 11.94 -16.85
CA LEU A 126 5.61 12.54 -16.76
C LEU A 126 5.30 13.44 -17.97
N GLN A 127 6.30 14.17 -18.47
CA GLN A 127 6.16 15.11 -19.59
C GLN A 127 6.19 14.44 -20.96
N ASN A 128 6.91 13.32 -21.08
CA ASN A 128 6.99 12.55 -22.31
C ASN A 128 6.01 11.39 -22.26
N LYS A 129 5.19 11.21 -23.32
CA LYS A 129 4.32 10.03 -23.43
C LYS A 129 5.21 8.77 -23.38
N PRO A 130 5.08 7.87 -22.40
CA PRO A 130 6.00 6.74 -22.28
C PRO A 130 5.91 5.86 -23.51
N LEU A 131 7.05 5.48 -24.07
CA LEU A 131 7.14 4.41 -25.07
C LEU A 131 6.82 3.09 -24.36
N GLN A 132 5.55 2.71 -24.34
CA GLN A 132 4.99 1.40 -23.94
C GLN A 132 5.27 0.86 -22.52
N LYS A 133 6.23 1.40 -21.75
CA LYS A 133 6.44 1.04 -20.34
C LYS A 133 5.78 2.08 -19.43
N THR A 134 4.96 1.63 -18.48
CA THR A 134 4.58 2.48 -17.35
C THR A 134 5.86 2.88 -16.60
N ASN A 135 6.00 4.17 -16.28
CA ASN A 135 7.07 4.67 -15.43
C ASN A 135 7.06 3.88 -14.09
N ASP A 136 8.21 3.41 -13.63
CA ASP A 136 8.36 2.61 -12.41
C ASP A 136 7.66 3.26 -11.21
N ALA A 137 7.68 4.59 -11.12
CA ALA A 137 7.00 5.34 -10.07
C ALA A 137 5.45 5.22 -10.13
N ILE A 138 4.87 5.15 -11.34
CA ILE A 138 3.42 4.95 -11.50
C ILE A 138 3.05 3.52 -11.09
N SER A 139 3.86 2.54 -11.51
CA SER A 139 3.65 1.13 -11.15
C SER A 139 3.70 0.93 -9.63
N VAL A 140 4.65 1.59 -8.96
CA VAL A 140 4.82 1.58 -7.51
C VAL A 140 3.63 2.21 -6.79
N GLU A 141 3.17 3.38 -7.22
CA GLU A 141 1.98 4.02 -6.65
C GLU A 141 0.73 3.14 -6.79
N LEU A 142 0.54 2.50 -7.96
CA LEU A 142 -0.56 1.57 -8.17
C LEU A 142 -0.44 0.32 -7.27
N LYS A 143 0.77 -0.21 -7.10
CA LYS A 143 1.05 -1.35 -6.22
C LYS A 143 0.75 -1.00 -4.77
N ALA A 144 1.19 0.16 -4.28
CA ALA A 144 0.91 0.64 -2.93
C ALA A 144 -0.60 0.77 -2.67
N ARG A 145 -1.38 1.28 -3.64
CA ARG A 145 -2.85 1.32 -3.54
C ARG A 145 -3.48 -0.06 -3.40
N TRP A 146 -3.03 -1.04 -4.18
CA TRP A 146 -3.53 -2.41 -4.08
C TRP A 146 -3.13 -3.09 -2.78
N MET A 147 -1.88 -2.90 -2.33
CA MET A 147 -1.44 -3.37 -1.02
C MET A 147 -2.29 -2.77 0.12
N ALA A 148 -2.61 -1.47 0.03
CA ALA A 148 -3.42 -0.78 1.03
C ALA A 148 -4.85 -1.34 1.06
N LEU A 149 -5.43 -1.57 -0.12
CA LEU A 149 -6.73 -2.19 -0.26
C LEU A 149 -6.73 -3.60 0.34
N LEU A 150 -5.71 -4.42 0.06
CA LEU A 150 -5.58 -5.77 0.61
C LEU A 150 -5.37 -5.77 2.13
N ALA A 151 -4.64 -4.78 2.66
CA ALA A 151 -4.43 -4.62 4.10
C ALA A 151 -5.70 -4.15 4.82
N LEU A 152 -6.51 -3.29 4.20
CA LEU A 152 -7.79 -2.85 4.77
C LEU A 152 -8.88 -3.91 4.62
N ILE A 153 -8.90 -4.61 3.49
CA ILE A 153 -9.90 -5.62 3.14
C ILE A 153 -9.15 -6.91 2.79
N PRO A 154 -8.70 -7.69 3.80
CA PRO A 154 -8.05 -8.97 3.56
C PRO A 154 -9.09 -10.01 3.09
N PRO A 155 -8.66 -11.17 2.57
CA PRO A 155 -9.56 -12.14 1.91
C PRO A 155 -10.81 -12.53 2.72
N ALA A 156 -10.70 -12.72 4.03
CA ALA A 156 -11.88 -13.05 4.85
C ALA A 156 -12.89 -11.90 4.92
N LEU A 157 -12.42 -10.65 5.01
CA LEU A 157 -13.31 -9.49 4.99
C LEU A 157 -13.94 -9.32 3.61
N ARG A 158 -13.20 -9.62 2.53
CA ARG A 158 -13.75 -9.61 1.17
C ARG A 158 -14.87 -10.65 1.00
N GLU A 159 -14.72 -11.86 1.51
CA GLU A 159 -15.77 -12.89 1.43
C GLU A 159 -17.07 -12.41 2.08
N TYR A 160 -16.97 -11.73 3.23
CA TYR A 160 -18.11 -11.07 3.86
C TYR A 160 -18.73 -10.01 2.94
N LEU A 161 -17.93 -9.11 2.37
CA LEU A 161 -18.39 -8.05 1.47
C LEU A 161 -19.11 -8.62 0.24
N VAL A 162 -18.55 -9.65 -0.39
CA VAL A 162 -19.15 -10.32 -1.56
C VAL A 162 -20.49 -10.94 -1.19
N ALA A 163 -20.59 -11.63 -0.05
CA ALA A 163 -21.84 -12.21 0.42
C ALA A 163 -22.89 -11.14 0.77
N ALA A 164 -22.46 -10.01 1.34
CA ALA A 164 -23.31 -8.88 1.67
C ALA A 164 -23.83 -8.17 0.41
N ASN A 165 -22.96 -7.94 -0.57
CA ASN A 165 -23.32 -7.36 -1.87
C ASN A 165 -24.28 -8.27 -2.66
N GLY A 166 -24.06 -9.59 -2.61
CA GLY A 166 -24.99 -10.58 -3.18
C GLY A 166 -26.39 -10.58 -2.56
N LYS A 167 -26.55 -10.01 -1.35
CA LYS A 167 -27.85 -9.77 -0.70
C LYS A 167 -28.43 -8.38 -1.03
N GLY A 168 -27.83 -7.64 -1.95
CA GLY A 168 -28.28 -6.33 -2.42
C GLY A 168 -27.75 -5.13 -1.62
N ARG A 169 -26.79 -5.33 -0.70
CA ARG A 169 -26.17 -4.20 0.02
C ARG A 169 -25.22 -3.44 -0.90
N ARG A 170 -25.31 -2.10 -0.86
CA ARG A 170 -24.50 -1.23 -1.73
C ARG A 170 -23.13 -0.91 -1.13
N SER A 171 -22.19 -0.50 -1.97
CA SER A 171 -20.81 -0.20 -1.54
C SER A 171 -20.72 0.98 -0.56
N ASP A 172 -21.58 1.98 -0.70
CA ASP A 172 -21.68 3.12 0.23
C ASP A 172 -22.12 2.69 1.63
N GLU A 173 -23.13 1.81 1.71
CA GLU A 173 -23.62 1.24 2.98
C GLU A 173 -22.55 0.39 3.67
N LEU A 174 -21.83 -0.43 2.90
CA LEU A 174 -20.75 -1.28 3.39
C LEU A 174 -19.53 -0.45 3.82
N GLY A 175 -19.18 0.59 3.05
CA GLY A 175 -18.11 1.53 3.38
C GLY A 175 -18.41 2.28 4.68
N GLN A 176 -19.65 2.77 4.85
CA GLN A 176 -20.06 3.42 6.09
C GLN A 176 -19.99 2.47 7.30
N GLU A 177 -20.42 1.22 7.15
CA GLU A 177 -20.34 0.22 8.22
C GLU A 177 -18.90 -0.06 8.66
N LEU A 178 -17.99 -0.15 7.71
CA LEU A 178 -16.58 -0.51 7.96
C LEU A 178 -15.70 0.70 8.27
N GLY A 179 -16.20 1.93 8.14
CA GLY A 179 -15.39 3.14 8.27
C GLY A 179 -14.38 3.30 7.11
N LEU A 180 -14.75 2.86 5.91
CA LEU A 180 -13.94 2.91 4.70
C LEU A 180 -14.60 3.79 3.63
N LEU A 181 -13.81 4.17 2.65
CA LEU A 181 -14.30 4.83 1.43
C LEU A 181 -15.12 3.83 0.60
N ASP A 182 -16.18 4.31 -0.03
CA ASP A 182 -17.03 3.53 -0.93
C ASP A 182 -16.25 3.04 -2.16
N THR A 183 -15.34 3.84 -2.69
CA THR A 183 -14.44 3.48 -3.80
C THR A 183 -13.52 2.30 -3.45
N ILE A 184 -13.07 2.20 -2.20
CA ILE A 184 -12.23 1.09 -1.72
C ILE A 184 -13.06 -0.20 -1.61
N VAL A 185 -14.29 -0.09 -1.09
CA VAL A 185 -15.21 -1.24 -1.06
C VAL A 185 -15.59 -1.70 -2.47
N ALA A 186 -15.89 -0.77 -3.37
CA ALA A 186 -16.21 -1.08 -4.77
C ALA A 186 -15.03 -1.79 -5.46
N SER A 187 -13.81 -1.28 -5.26
CA SER A 187 -12.59 -1.91 -5.82
C SER A 187 -12.34 -3.31 -5.23
N ALA A 188 -12.70 -3.55 -3.96
CA ALA A 188 -12.56 -4.87 -3.34
C ALA A 188 -13.60 -5.90 -3.83
N LEU A 189 -14.77 -5.43 -4.25
CA LEU A 189 -15.82 -6.25 -4.87
C LEU A 189 -15.52 -6.60 -6.33
N ASP A 190 -14.60 -5.88 -6.97
CA ASP A 190 -14.18 -6.13 -8.35
C ASP A 190 -13.54 -7.52 -8.52
N SER A 191 -13.65 -8.08 -9.73
CA SER A 191 -13.00 -9.34 -10.10
C SER A 191 -11.48 -9.26 -10.03
N TYR A 192 -10.91 -8.08 -10.32
CA TYR A 192 -9.47 -7.84 -10.36
C TYR A 192 -8.79 -7.98 -9.00
N TYR A 193 -9.55 -7.95 -7.89
CA TYR A 193 -8.98 -8.17 -6.55
C TYR A 193 -8.17 -9.47 -6.46
N GLY A 194 -8.69 -10.56 -7.06
CA GLY A 194 -8.02 -11.85 -7.03
C GLY A 194 -6.70 -11.85 -7.80
N GLU A 195 -6.69 -11.18 -8.94
CA GLU A 195 -5.50 -11.00 -9.79
C GLU A 195 -4.44 -10.14 -9.07
N ALA A 196 -4.86 -9.02 -8.48
CA ALA A 196 -3.96 -8.16 -7.70
C ALA A 196 -3.33 -8.90 -6.51
N LEU A 197 -4.12 -9.71 -5.79
CA LEU A 197 -3.61 -10.53 -4.68
C LEU A 197 -2.60 -11.57 -5.15
N ALA A 198 -2.85 -12.23 -6.28
CA ALA A 198 -1.93 -13.21 -6.85
C ALA A 198 -0.62 -12.54 -7.30
N GLN A 199 -0.71 -11.44 -8.04
CA GLN A 199 0.44 -10.68 -8.52
C GLN A 199 1.32 -10.18 -7.37
N ILE A 200 0.72 -9.62 -6.31
CA ILE A 200 1.47 -9.12 -5.16
C ILE A 200 2.20 -10.25 -4.42
N ARG A 201 1.59 -11.44 -4.30
CA ARG A 201 2.26 -12.60 -3.70
C ARG A 201 3.43 -13.08 -4.54
N GLU A 202 3.26 -13.14 -5.86
CA GLU A 202 4.33 -13.52 -6.78
C GLU A 202 5.50 -12.54 -6.71
N ASP A 203 5.22 -11.24 -6.74
CA ASP A 203 6.23 -10.19 -6.61
C ASP A 203 7.01 -10.27 -5.29
N ASP A 204 6.33 -10.65 -4.20
CA ASP A 204 6.90 -10.76 -2.86
C ASP A 204 7.74 -12.04 -2.69
N GLU A 205 7.52 -13.05 -3.54
CA GLU A 205 8.31 -14.29 -3.62
C GLU A 205 9.51 -14.19 -4.58
N ARG A 206 9.50 -13.23 -5.51
CA ARG A 206 10.58 -13.05 -6.50
C ARG A 206 11.93 -12.74 -5.80
N PRO A 207 13.03 -13.42 -6.17
CA PRO A 207 14.36 -13.08 -5.67
C PRO A 207 14.73 -11.65 -6.04
N VAL A 208 15.38 -10.92 -5.12
CA VAL A 208 15.78 -9.51 -5.30
C VAL A 208 16.70 -9.31 -6.52
N ASP A 209 17.43 -10.36 -6.93
CA ASP A 209 18.39 -10.32 -8.03
C ASP A 209 17.84 -10.82 -9.38
N GLU A 210 16.56 -11.26 -9.46
CA GLU A 210 15.99 -11.73 -10.73
C GLU A 210 15.28 -10.60 -11.49
N PRO A 211 15.65 -10.35 -12.76
CA PRO A 211 14.97 -9.37 -13.57
C PRO A 211 13.50 -9.76 -13.72
N VAL A 212 12.60 -8.78 -13.59
CA VAL A 212 11.17 -8.99 -13.83
C VAL A 212 11.00 -9.56 -15.24
N PRO A 213 10.44 -10.77 -15.41
CA PRO A 213 10.28 -11.37 -16.74
C PRO A 213 9.39 -10.46 -17.59
N ASP A 214 9.86 -10.13 -18.79
CA ASP A 214 9.10 -9.33 -19.76
C ASP A 214 8.03 -10.23 -20.40
N PRO A 215 6.74 -10.03 -20.11
CA PRO A 215 5.68 -10.87 -20.68
C PRO A 215 5.56 -10.71 -22.20
N ASN A 216 6.27 -9.76 -22.83
CA ASN A 216 6.27 -9.54 -24.27
C ASN A 216 7.55 -10.04 -24.97
N LEU A 217 8.54 -10.58 -24.26
CA LEU A 217 9.75 -11.10 -24.92
C LEU A 217 9.53 -12.48 -25.56
N ASP A 218 8.62 -13.30 -25.02
CA ASP A 218 8.33 -14.63 -25.57
C ASP A 218 7.62 -14.57 -26.93
N ASP A 219 6.90 -13.48 -27.21
CA ASP A 219 6.24 -13.24 -28.50
C ASP A 219 7.20 -12.74 -29.58
N ILE A 220 8.38 -12.22 -29.22
CA ILE A 220 9.36 -11.68 -30.19
C ILE A 220 10.30 -12.78 -30.69
N ILE A 221 10.54 -13.84 -29.91
CA ILE A 221 11.46 -14.92 -30.27
C ILE A 221 10.78 -16.00 -31.14
N SER A 222 9.46 -15.90 -31.35
CA SER A 222 8.67 -16.87 -32.12
C SER A 222 8.36 -16.47 -33.57
N THR A 223 9.09 -15.50 -34.16
CA THR A 223 8.95 -15.10 -35.58
C THR A 223 10.26 -15.22 -36.34
#